data_AF-A0A8E6EW21-F1
#
_entry.id   AF-A0A8E6EW21-F1
#
_cell.length_a   1.000
_cell.length_b   1.000
_cell.length_c   1.000
_cell.angle_alpha   90.00
_cell.angle_beta   90.00
_cell.angle_gamma   90.00
#
_symmetry.space_group_name_H-M   'P 1'
#
loop_
_entity.id
_entity.type
_entity.pdbx_description
1 polymer ?
#
loop_
_entity_poly.entity_id
_entity_poly.type
_entity_poly.pdbx_seq_one_letter_code
_entity_poly.pdbx_strand_id
1 'polypeptide(L)'
;MLGFIIALHLLTMTQTPAPVVPDAMQNMVATLDGIWTIESFERQGSPNVQSVGRKVSIISNVITPMDVKTSFMTLRIKFGADQTVEIWELPDASKSDVKDAKFDEHSKRGSYVATKDFLAISIIPARPKETGKSEDSKPSIPDRPVLKTDYAFVLKRVPAKQ
;
A
#
# COMPACT_ATOMS: atom_id res chain seq x y z
N MET A 1 -64.46 -5.30 -14.83
CA MET A 1 -63.37 -6.25 -14.57
C MET A 1 -62.05 -5.51 -14.77
N LEU A 2 -61.10 -5.79 -13.87
CA LEU A 2 -59.85 -5.05 -13.65
C LEU A 2 -58.97 -4.95 -14.91
N GLY A 3 -58.37 -3.77 -15.08
CA GLY A 3 -57.23 -3.56 -15.97
C GLY A 3 -55.93 -4.00 -15.30
N PHE A 4 -55.00 -4.49 -16.12
CA PHE A 4 -53.62 -4.74 -15.73
C PHE A 4 -52.70 -3.94 -16.65
N ILE A 5 -52.05 -2.92 -16.07
CA ILE A 5 -50.89 -2.26 -16.67
C ILE A 5 -49.66 -3.01 -16.15
N ILE A 6 -48.95 -3.69 -17.04
CA ILE A 6 -47.64 -4.25 -16.74
C ILE A 6 -46.63 -3.10 -16.85
N ALA A 7 -46.28 -2.51 -15.71
CA ALA A 7 -45.15 -1.60 -15.61
C ALA A 7 -43.85 -2.42 -15.60
N LEU A 8 -43.23 -2.56 -16.78
CA LEU A 8 -41.89 -3.10 -16.92
C LEU A 8 -40.90 -2.11 -16.28
N HIS A 9 -40.54 -2.38 -15.02
CA HIS A 9 -39.47 -1.64 -14.34
C HIS A 9 -38.14 -2.07 -14.96
N LEU A 10 -37.60 -1.25 -15.87
CA LEU A 10 -36.18 -1.26 -16.17
C LEU A 10 -35.45 -0.91 -14.87
N LEU A 11 -34.85 -1.90 -14.22
CA LEU A 11 -33.74 -1.68 -13.31
C LEU A 11 -32.60 -1.06 -14.12
N THR A 12 -32.53 0.26 -14.13
CA THR A 12 -31.28 0.96 -14.39
C THR A 12 -30.34 0.56 -13.27
N MET A 13 -29.48 -0.43 -13.53
CA MET A 13 -28.28 -0.60 -12.72
C MET A 13 -27.54 0.73 -12.81
N THR A 14 -27.60 1.51 -11.74
CA THR A 14 -26.72 2.65 -11.55
C THR A 14 -25.31 2.08 -11.50
N GLN A 15 -24.66 2.02 -12.66
CA GLN A 15 -23.23 1.80 -12.76
C GLN A 15 -22.61 2.97 -12.04
N THR A 16 -22.30 2.79 -10.75
CA THR A 16 -21.49 3.75 -10.00
C THR A 16 -20.24 3.97 -10.85
N PRO A 17 -20.00 5.19 -11.35
CA PRO A 17 -18.77 5.45 -12.09
C PRO A 17 -17.62 5.03 -11.18
N ALA A 18 -16.71 4.21 -11.71
CA ALA A 18 -15.47 3.90 -11.03
C ALA A 18 -14.84 5.22 -10.57
N PRO A 19 -14.31 5.30 -9.33
CA PRO A 19 -13.74 6.54 -8.84
C PRO A 19 -12.72 7.06 -9.86
N VAL A 20 -13.00 8.27 -10.38
CA VAL A 20 -12.13 8.94 -11.34
C VAL A 20 -10.87 9.30 -10.58
N VAL A 21 -9.79 8.57 -10.85
CA VAL A 21 -8.45 8.92 -10.34
C VAL A 21 -8.13 10.30 -10.89
N PRO A 22 -7.85 11.30 -10.05
CA PRO A 22 -7.37 12.58 -10.56
C PRO A 22 -6.06 12.33 -11.32
N ASP A 23 -5.98 12.71 -12.60
CA ASP A 23 -4.81 12.51 -13.47
C ASP A 23 -3.47 12.90 -12.82
N ALA A 24 -3.51 13.86 -11.89
CA ALA A 24 -2.37 14.29 -11.10
C ALA A 24 -1.70 13.16 -10.29
N MET A 25 -2.46 12.20 -9.76
CA MET A 25 -1.91 11.11 -8.94
C MET A 25 -1.28 10.00 -9.78
N GLN A 26 -1.85 9.67 -10.95
CA GLN A 26 -1.26 8.71 -11.88
C GLN A 26 0.04 9.23 -12.51
N ASN A 27 0.06 10.51 -12.91
CA ASN A 27 1.27 11.15 -13.42
C ASN A 27 2.40 11.19 -12.39
N MET A 28 2.03 11.30 -11.12
CA MET A 28 2.98 11.35 -10.02
C MET A 28 3.73 10.03 -9.80
N VAL A 29 3.05 8.89 -9.90
CA VAL A 29 3.67 7.55 -9.77
C VAL A 29 4.72 7.31 -10.86
N ALA A 30 4.46 7.79 -12.08
CA ALA A 30 5.42 7.71 -13.19
C ALA A 30 6.71 8.51 -12.94
N THR A 31 6.72 9.42 -11.97
CA THR A 31 7.88 10.28 -11.63
C THR A 31 8.69 9.79 -10.44
N LEU A 32 8.32 8.67 -9.79
CA LEU A 32 9.01 8.20 -8.59
C LEU A 32 10.38 7.57 -8.87
N ASP A 33 10.67 7.23 -10.13
CA ASP A 33 11.92 6.57 -10.52
C ASP A 33 13.16 7.42 -10.20
N GLY A 34 14.07 6.89 -9.37
CA GLY A 34 15.31 7.57 -8.97
C GLY A 34 15.87 7.07 -7.63
N ILE A 35 16.78 7.84 -7.05
CA ILE A 35 17.42 7.50 -5.77
C ILE A 35 16.73 8.25 -4.63
N TRP A 36 16.45 7.53 -3.55
CA TRP A 36 15.77 8.02 -2.37
C TRP A 36 16.54 7.63 -1.10
N THR A 37 16.34 8.40 -0.03
CA THR A 37 16.87 8.15 1.31
C THR A 37 15.74 7.68 2.21
N ILE A 38 15.99 6.65 3.04
CA ILE A 38 15.07 6.21 4.09
C ILE A 38 15.15 7.19 5.25
N GLU A 39 14.08 7.92 5.55
CA GLU A 39 13.99 8.84 6.70
C GLU A 39 13.42 8.13 7.93
N SER A 40 12.50 7.19 7.72
CA SER A 40 11.99 6.32 8.78
C SER A 40 11.63 4.95 8.23
N PHE A 41 11.81 3.94 9.07
CA PHE A 41 11.37 2.58 8.78
C PHE A 41 10.91 1.91 10.07
N GLU A 42 9.74 1.29 10.01
CA GLU A 42 9.13 0.49 11.06
C GLU A 42 8.77 -0.87 10.48
N ARG A 43 9.04 -1.93 11.24
CA ARG A 43 8.62 -3.29 10.92
C ARG A 43 7.99 -3.89 12.17
N GLN A 44 6.78 -4.45 12.02
CA GLN A 44 6.04 -5.11 13.10
C GLN A 44 5.89 -4.22 14.36
N GLY A 45 5.58 -2.94 14.18
CA GLY A 45 5.41 -2.02 15.31
C GLY A 45 6.71 -1.46 15.89
N SER A 46 7.88 -1.83 15.35
CA SER A 46 9.19 -1.49 15.93
C SER A 46 10.04 -0.65 14.97
N PRO A 47 10.58 0.51 15.41
CA PRO A 47 11.48 1.31 14.60
C PRO A 47 12.76 0.56 14.23
N ASN A 48 13.18 0.68 12.98
CA ASN A 48 14.42 0.13 12.46
C ASN A 48 15.39 1.27 12.14
N VAL A 49 16.14 1.68 13.16
CA VAL A 49 17.09 2.80 13.07
C VAL A 49 18.29 2.52 12.17
N GLN A 50 18.63 1.25 11.92
CA GLN A 50 19.78 0.87 11.07
C GLN A 50 19.55 1.18 9.59
N SER A 51 18.28 1.25 9.18
CA SER A 51 17.88 1.57 7.82
C SER A 51 17.81 3.08 7.55
N VAL A 52 17.66 3.91 8.59
CA VAL A 52 17.57 5.37 8.44
C VAL A 52 18.87 5.94 7.86
N GLY A 53 18.75 6.86 6.90
CA GLY A 53 19.86 7.45 6.15
C GLY A 53 20.40 6.58 5.02
N ARG A 54 19.95 5.32 4.90
CA ARG A 54 20.33 4.44 3.78
C ARG A 54 19.61 4.82 2.51
N LYS A 55 20.19 4.45 1.37
CA LYS A 55 19.65 4.76 0.04
C LYS A 55 18.96 3.56 -0.58
N VAL A 56 17.87 3.85 -1.28
CA VAL A 56 17.15 2.90 -2.12
C VAL A 56 17.03 3.48 -3.53
N SER A 57 16.99 2.62 -4.53
CA SER A 57 16.54 2.99 -5.88
C SER A 57 15.08 2.61 -6.04
N ILE A 58 14.31 3.47 -6.70
CA ILE A 58 12.99 3.14 -7.21
C ILE A 58 13.09 3.10 -8.73
N ILE A 59 12.74 1.98 -9.34
CA ILE A 59 12.69 1.84 -10.80
C ILE A 59 11.44 1.03 -11.15
N SER A 60 10.55 1.59 -11.97
CA SER A 60 9.33 0.90 -12.42
C SER A 60 8.52 0.30 -11.26
N ASN A 61 8.35 1.10 -10.19
CA ASN A 61 7.67 0.72 -8.94
C ASN A 61 8.33 -0.41 -8.12
N VAL A 62 9.61 -0.68 -8.34
CA VAL A 62 10.39 -1.58 -7.48
C VAL A 62 11.36 -0.77 -6.63
N ILE A 63 11.22 -0.87 -5.30
CA ILE A 63 12.17 -0.31 -4.34
C ILE A 63 13.26 -1.34 -4.07
N THR A 64 14.51 -0.99 -4.34
CA THR A 64 15.67 -1.85 -4.12
C THR A 64 16.68 -1.16 -3.20
N PRO A 65 17.11 -1.78 -2.09
CA PRO A 65 18.23 -1.27 -1.30
C PRO A 65 19.50 -1.15 -2.15
N MET A 66 20.21 -0.02 -2.03
CA MET A 66 21.48 0.17 -2.74
C MET A 66 22.69 -0.37 -1.97
N ASP A 67 22.50 -0.75 -0.70
CA ASP A 67 23.53 -1.30 0.19
C ASP A 67 23.04 -2.62 0.78
N VAL A 68 23.86 -3.66 0.66
CA VAL A 68 23.63 -5.02 1.19
C VAL A 68 23.50 -5.08 2.71
N LYS A 69 23.94 -4.03 3.42
CA LYS A 69 23.79 -3.92 4.89
C LYS A 69 22.42 -3.39 5.32
N THR A 70 21.57 -2.98 4.39
CA THR A 70 20.24 -2.47 4.71
C THR A 70 19.31 -3.65 5.04
N SER A 71 18.66 -3.62 6.21
CA SER A 71 17.65 -4.63 6.58
C SER A 71 16.29 -4.40 5.90
N PHE A 72 16.21 -3.37 5.06
CA PHE A 72 15.12 -3.11 4.14
C PHE A 72 15.16 -4.14 3.00
N MET A 73 14.02 -4.76 2.71
CA MET A 73 13.88 -5.75 1.64
C MET A 73 13.55 -5.08 0.30
N THR A 74 13.66 -5.83 -0.80
CA THR A 74 13.18 -5.33 -2.10
C THR A 74 11.66 -5.43 -2.15
N LEU A 75 10.99 -4.35 -2.55
CA LEU A 75 9.54 -4.24 -2.58
C LEU A 75 9.05 -3.92 -3.98
N ARG A 76 8.12 -4.70 -4.50
CA ARG A 76 7.31 -4.30 -5.66
C ARG A 76 6.07 -3.57 -5.17
N ILE A 77 5.72 -2.46 -5.82
CA ILE A 77 4.62 -1.60 -5.41
C ILE A 77 3.60 -1.47 -6.53
N LYS A 78 2.33 -1.52 -6.15
CA LYS A 78 1.20 -1.17 -7.00
C LYS A 78 0.37 -0.12 -6.28
N PHE A 79 0.32 1.06 -6.88
CA PHE A 79 -0.48 2.17 -6.40
C PHE A 79 -1.90 2.07 -6.95
N GLY A 80 -2.89 2.18 -6.07
CA GLY A 80 -4.31 2.22 -6.41
C GLY A 80 -4.87 3.64 -6.41
N ALA A 81 -6.08 3.78 -6.98
CA ALA A 81 -6.81 5.03 -7.15
C ALA A 81 -7.04 5.83 -5.86
N ASP A 82 -7.28 5.14 -4.73
CA ASP A 82 -7.82 5.73 -3.51
C ASP A 82 -6.77 5.87 -2.39
N GLN A 83 -5.55 6.27 -2.75
CA GLN A 83 -4.39 6.29 -1.82
C GLN A 83 -4.10 4.90 -1.20
N THR A 84 -4.60 3.84 -1.82
CA THR A 84 -4.34 2.46 -1.43
C THR A 84 -3.07 1.98 -2.10
N VAL A 85 -2.27 1.18 -1.40
CA VAL A 85 -1.09 0.55 -1.96
C VAL A 85 -1.16 -0.95 -1.73
N GLU A 86 -0.68 -1.70 -2.71
CA GLU A 86 -0.40 -3.13 -2.59
C GLU A 86 1.11 -3.29 -2.75
N ILE A 87 1.77 -3.86 -1.74
CA ILE A 87 3.19 -4.15 -1.75
C ILE A 87 3.39 -5.65 -1.79
N TRP A 88 4.48 -6.06 -2.42
CA TRP A 88 4.91 -7.44 -2.36
C TRP A 88 6.41 -7.49 -2.07
N GLU A 89 6.74 -8.27 -1.05
CA GLU A 89 8.12 -8.48 -0.62
C GLU A 89 8.77 -9.47 -1.58
N LEU A 90 9.72 -8.98 -2.37
CA LEU A 90 10.40 -9.84 -3.32
C LEU A 90 11.51 -10.61 -2.59
N PRO A 91 11.66 -11.91 -2.86
CA PRO A 91 12.86 -12.63 -2.47
C PRO A 91 14.06 -11.94 -3.15
N ASP A 92 15.18 -11.85 -2.41
CA ASP A 92 16.46 -11.23 -2.78
C ASP A 92 16.59 -10.81 -4.25
N ALA A 93 16.62 -9.49 -4.50
CA ALA A 93 16.66 -8.88 -5.84
C ALA A 93 17.88 -9.27 -6.68
N SER A 94 18.88 -9.95 -6.10
CA SER A 94 19.98 -10.55 -6.85
C SER A 94 19.57 -11.78 -7.66
N LYS A 95 18.37 -12.33 -7.45
CA LYS A 95 17.78 -13.42 -8.26
C LYS A 95 16.87 -12.83 -9.34
N SER A 96 17.10 -13.25 -10.58
CA SER A 96 16.91 -12.50 -11.83
C SER A 96 15.47 -12.13 -12.27
N ASP A 97 14.42 -12.42 -11.52
CA ASP A 97 13.04 -12.40 -12.08
C ASP A 97 12.12 -11.36 -11.42
N VAL A 98 12.68 -10.25 -10.95
CA VAL A 98 11.94 -9.12 -10.34
C VAL A 98 10.87 -8.50 -11.27
N LYS A 99 11.06 -8.60 -12.59
CA LYS A 99 10.16 -8.01 -13.60
C LYS A 99 8.86 -8.79 -13.79
N ASP A 100 8.91 -10.12 -13.74
CA ASP A 100 7.76 -11.01 -13.94
C ASP A 100 7.05 -11.38 -12.64
N ALA A 101 7.59 -10.89 -11.54
CA ALA A 101 7.01 -11.00 -10.24
C ALA A 101 5.57 -10.40 -10.27
N LYS A 102 4.56 -11.24 -9.99
CA LYS A 102 3.13 -10.86 -9.93
C LYS A 102 2.64 -10.76 -8.49
N PHE A 103 1.81 -9.75 -8.24
CA PHE A 103 1.04 -9.66 -7.00
C PHE A 103 0.14 -10.88 -6.85
N ASP A 104 0.22 -11.53 -5.69
CA ASP A 104 -0.56 -12.71 -5.31
C ASP A 104 -1.21 -12.52 -3.93
N GLU A 105 -1.74 -13.60 -3.36
CA GLU A 105 -2.35 -13.67 -2.03
C GLU A 105 -1.40 -13.31 -0.85
N HIS A 106 -0.09 -13.27 -1.08
CA HIS A 106 0.89 -12.83 -0.09
C HIS A 106 1.18 -11.32 -0.16
N SER A 107 0.58 -10.62 -1.13
CA SER A 107 0.67 -9.16 -1.22
C SER A 107 0.00 -8.50 -0.02
N LYS A 108 0.65 -7.45 0.49
CA LYS A 108 0.19 -6.71 1.65
C LYS A 108 -0.42 -5.39 1.21
N ARG A 109 -1.52 -5.01 1.84
CA ARG A 109 -2.26 -3.80 1.47
C ARG A 109 -2.18 -2.76 2.55
N GLY A 110 -2.20 -1.50 2.14
CA GLY A 110 -2.23 -0.37 3.05
C GLY A 110 -2.50 0.92 2.32
N SER A 111 -1.93 2.00 2.83
CA SER A 111 -2.10 3.34 2.30
C SER A 111 -0.77 3.99 1.96
N TYR A 112 -0.80 4.95 1.05
CA TYR A 112 0.38 5.72 0.68
C TYR A 112 0.07 7.21 0.52
N VAL A 113 1.10 8.02 0.72
CA VAL A 113 1.13 9.43 0.34
C VAL A 113 2.40 9.64 -0.47
N ALA A 114 2.28 10.18 -1.67
CA ALA A 114 3.41 10.47 -2.54
C ALA A 114 3.39 11.94 -2.95
N THR A 115 4.56 12.57 -2.95
CA THR A 115 4.85 13.85 -3.62
C THR A 115 6.11 13.68 -4.49
N LYS A 116 6.53 14.72 -5.23
CA LYS A 116 7.78 14.70 -5.98
C LYS A 116 9.03 14.50 -5.08
N ASP A 117 8.93 14.92 -3.82
CA ASP A 117 10.05 14.97 -2.88
C ASP A 117 9.98 13.88 -1.80
N PHE A 118 8.84 13.18 -1.69
CA PHE A 118 8.53 12.32 -0.56
C PHE A 118 7.62 11.15 -0.95
N LEU A 119 7.85 9.98 -0.35
CA LEU A 119 6.94 8.83 -0.42
C LEU A 119 6.81 8.22 0.98
N ALA A 120 5.58 8.16 1.51
CA ALA A 120 5.26 7.39 2.71
C ALA A 120 4.33 6.24 2.36
N ILE A 121 4.60 5.07 2.94
CA ILE A 121 3.75 3.88 2.84
C ILE A 121 3.52 3.37 4.26
N SER A 122 2.27 3.00 4.55
CA SER A 122 1.88 2.33 5.79
C SER A 122 1.00 1.12 5.47
N ILE A 123 1.42 -0.04 5.96
CA ILE A 123 0.74 -1.32 5.86
C ILE A 123 0.22 -1.68 7.24
N ILE A 124 -1.09 -1.60 7.41
CA ILE A 124 -1.76 -2.07 8.61
C ILE A 124 -2.24 -3.50 8.29
N PRO A 125 -1.89 -4.51 9.10
CA PRO A 125 -2.35 -5.86 8.87
C PRO A 125 -3.88 -5.87 8.80
N ALA A 126 -4.43 -6.60 7.82
CA ALA A 126 -5.86 -6.83 7.75
C ALA A 126 -6.34 -7.36 9.10
N ARG A 127 -7.43 -6.78 9.65
CA ARG A 127 -8.01 -7.27 10.90
C ARG A 127 -8.16 -8.79 10.80
N PRO A 128 -7.73 -9.56 11.82
CA PRO A 128 -8.18 -10.95 11.91
C PRO A 128 -9.69 -10.93 11.75
N LYS A 129 -10.25 -11.74 10.84
CA LYS A 129 -11.69 -11.94 10.77
C LYS A 129 -12.10 -12.40 12.16
N GLU A 130 -12.85 -11.58 12.89
CA GLU A 130 -13.45 -11.99 14.15
C GLU A 130 -14.30 -13.22 13.85
N THR A 131 -13.80 -14.41 14.18
CA THR A 131 -14.63 -15.61 14.27
C THR A 131 -15.59 -15.35 15.41
N GLY A 132 -16.81 -14.94 15.05
CA GLY A 132 -17.86 -14.59 15.99
C GLY A 132 -18.06 -15.70 17.02
N LYS A 133 -17.85 -15.35 18.29
CA LYS A 133 -18.57 -15.94 19.40
C LYS A 133 -19.27 -14.79 20.12
N SER A 134 -20.54 -14.58 19.78
CA SER A 134 -21.46 -13.86 20.66
C SER A 134 -21.67 -14.71 21.89
N GLU A 135 -21.21 -14.24 23.04
CA GLU A 135 -21.89 -14.50 24.31
C GLU A 135 -21.92 -13.21 25.12
N ASP A 136 -23.11 -12.95 25.66
CA ASP A 136 -23.51 -11.78 26.42
C ASP A 136 -22.52 -11.37 27.50
N SER A 137 -22.20 -10.07 27.59
CA SER A 137 -22.16 -9.28 28.84
C SER A 137 -21.46 -7.93 28.67
N LYS A 138 -22.21 -6.85 28.99
CA LYS A 138 -21.75 -5.50 29.41
C LYS A 138 -20.99 -4.65 28.37
N PRO A 139 -21.31 -3.36 28.17
CA PRO A 139 -20.54 -2.47 27.31
C PRO A 139 -19.23 -2.09 28.02
N SER A 140 -18.27 -3.00 28.00
CA SER A 140 -16.86 -2.63 28.10
C SER A 140 -16.57 -1.91 26.79
N ILE A 141 -16.08 -0.67 26.83
CA ILE A 141 -15.46 -0.08 25.64
C ILE A 141 -14.40 -1.11 25.22
N PRO A 142 -14.54 -1.79 24.06
CA PRO A 142 -13.54 -2.78 23.69
C PRO A 142 -12.23 -2.01 23.60
N ASP A 143 -11.22 -2.46 24.35
CA ASP A 143 -9.84 -2.09 24.10
C ASP A 143 -9.64 -2.30 22.61
N ARG A 144 -9.73 -1.22 21.82
CA ARG A 144 -9.58 -1.34 20.37
C ARG A 144 -8.20 -1.93 20.21
N PRO A 145 -8.04 -3.11 19.60
CA PRO A 145 -6.72 -3.66 19.40
C PRO A 145 -5.93 -2.60 18.63
N VAL A 146 -4.87 -2.09 19.27
CA VAL A 146 -3.92 -1.20 18.60
C VAL A 146 -3.24 -2.08 17.57
N LEU A 147 -3.75 -2.03 16.34
CA LEU A 147 -3.19 -2.76 15.23
C LEU A 147 -1.78 -2.18 15.01
N LYS A 148 -0.77 -2.97 15.38
CA LYS A 148 0.62 -2.63 15.07
C LYS A 148 0.79 -2.64 13.56
N THR A 149 1.52 -1.68 13.01
CA THR A 149 1.84 -1.70 11.58
C THR A 149 2.67 -2.94 11.26
N ASP A 150 2.43 -3.56 10.10
CA ASP A 150 3.32 -4.60 9.60
C ASP A 150 4.57 -3.93 9.01
N TYR A 151 4.35 -2.86 8.25
CA TYR A 151 5.40 -1.97 7.73
C TYR A 151 4.94 -0.52 7.73
N ALA A 152 5.85 0.39 8.06
CA ALA A 152 5.73 1.78 7.68
C ALA A 152 7.09 2.32 7.27
N PHE A 153 7.16 3.06 6.18
CA PHE A 153 8.40 3.75 5.79
C PHE A 153 8.13 5.08 5.14
N VAL A 154 9.13 5.94 5.29
CA VAL A 154 9.20 7.25 4.68
C VAL A 154 10.49 7.34 3.87
N LEU A 155 10.35 7.70 2.61
CA LEU A 155 11.42 7.99 1.69
C LEU A 155 11.44 9.46 1.31
N LYS A 156 12.63 10.03 1.23
CA LYS A 156 12.87 11.39 0.75
C LYS A 156 13.74 11.36 -0.51
N ARG A 157 13.40 12.19 -1.49
CA ARG A 157 14.14 12.28 -2.76
C ARG A 157 15.58 12.72 -2.50
N VAL A 158 16.55 12.02 -3.07
CA VAL A 158 17.92 12.56 -3.16
C VAL A 158 17.95 13.57 -4.31
N PRO A 159 18.32 14.84 -4.09
CA PRO A 159 18.44 15.81 -5.17
C PRO A 159 19.43 15.30 -6.22
N ALA A 160 19.07 15.39 -7.50
CA ALA A 160 20.05 15.22 -8.56
C ALA A 160 21.13 16.30 -8.37
N LYS A 161 22.41 15.90 -8.32
CA LYS A 161 23.50 16.88 -8.34
C LYS A 161 23.35 17.69 -9.64
N GLN A 162 23.15 19.00 -9.50
CA GLN A 162 23.20 19.95 -10.61
C GLN A 162 24.62 20.03 -11.17
#